data_AF-L7VPT1-F1
#
_entry.id   AF-L7VPT1-F1
#
_cell.length_a   1.000
_cell.length_b   1.000
_cell.length_c   1.000
_cell.angle_alpha   90.00
_cell.angle_beta   90.00
_cell.angle_gamma   90.00
#
_symmetry.space_group_name_H-M   'P 1'
#
loop_
_entity.id
_entity.type
_entity.pdbx_description
1 polymer ?
#
loop_
_entity_poly.entity_id
_entity_poly.type
_entity_poly.pdbx_seq_one_letter_code
_entity_poly.pdbx_strand_id
1 'polypeptide(L)'
;MKYFCTVNERKGTSYLEFYKGKWDNKTFWKSDSLLLDFDIYADFDLYKAFAAAIPGFDPHGVFEVNRSQWETVLDYASKMDTGAEMVLAEAVEWVEETLKQEGMFTILGI
;
A
#
# COMPACT_ATOMS: atom_id res chain seq x y z
N MET A 1 -10.50 -0.91 10.37
CA MET A 1 -10.29 -1.47 9.03
C MET A 1 -10.16 -2.98 9.18
N LYS A 2 -10.70 -3.76 8.25
CA LYS A 2 -10.68 -5.22 8.26
C LYS A 2 -9.34 -5.77 7.76
N TYR A 3 -8.74 -5.11 6.78
CA TYR A 3 -7.56 -5.56 6.07
C TYR A 3 -6.33 -4.72 6.37
N PHE A 4 -6.49 -3.40 6.44
CA PHE A 4 -5.43 -2.50 6.87
C PHE A 4 -5.50 -2.24 8.37
N CYS A 5 -4.39 -1.81 8.96
CA CYS A 5 -4.34 -1.33 10.33
C CYS A 5 -3.44 -0.10 10.45
N THR A 6 -3.61 0.65 11.53
CA THR A 6 -2.68 1.71 11.91
C THR A 6 -1.45 1.13 12.61
N VAL A 7 -0.38 1.89 12.70
CA VAL A 7 0.86 1.47 13.40
C VAL A 7 0.61 1.02 14.84
N ASN A 8 -0.35 1.65 15.55
CA ASN A 8 -0.67 1.32 16.93
C ASN A 8 -1.45 0.00 17.07
N GLU A 9 -2.03 -0.50 15.99
CA GLU A 9 -2.83 -1.73 15.94
C GLU A 9 -2.02 -2.93 15.40
N ARG A 10 -0.80 -2.67 14.92
CA ARG A 10 0.13 -3.66 14.35
C ARG A 10 0.34 -4.86 15.27
N LYS A 11 0.41 -6.06 14.69
CA LYS A 11 0.75 -7.31 15.38
C LYS A 11 1.89 -8.02 14.66
N GLY A 12 3.12 -7.88 15.18
CA GLY A 12 4.31 -8.44 14.54
C GLY A 12 4.96 -7.43 13.58
N THR A 13 5.92 -7.86 12.77
CA THR A 13 6.80 -6.94 12.00
C THR A 13 6.65 -7.04 10.49
N SER A 14 5.84 -7.96 9.96
CA SER A 14 5.76 -8.20 8.52
C SER A 14 4.60 -7.41 7.89
N TYR A 15 4.90 -6.28 7.26
CA TYR A 15 3.90 -5.42 6.61
C TYR A 15 4.42 -4.73 5.35
N LEU A 16 3.51 -4.43 4.43
CA LEU A 16 3.68 -3.29 3.53
C LEU A 16 3.23 -2.03 4.26
N GLU A 17 4.17 -1.15 4.57
CA GLU A 17 3.88 0.17 5.11
C GLU A 17 3.61 1.16 3.98
N PHE A 18 2.44 1.78 4.02
CA PHE A 18 2.08 2.92 3.19
C PHE A 18 2.53 4.17 3.94
N TYR A 19 3.73 4.61 3.61
CA TYR A 19 4.40 5.75 4.20
C TYR A 19 3.96 7.05 3.52
N LYS A 20 3.59 8.05 4.32
CA LYS A 20 3.12 9.33 3.81
C LYS A 20 4.24 10.14 3.13
N GLY A 21 4.09 10.40 1.83
CA GLY A 21 5.08 11.14 1.03
C GLY A 21 6.30 10.31 0.64
N LYS A 22 7.41 11.00 0.35
CA LYS A 22 8.70 10.37 0.05
C LYS A 22 9.38 9.88 1.32
N TRP A 23 9.84 8.62 1.31
CA TRP A 23 10.56 8.06 2.45
C TRP A 23 11.89 8.79 2.73
N ASP A 24 12.17 9.00 4.02
CA ASP A 24 13.34 9.75 4.50
C ASP A 24 14.62 8.90 4.61
N ASN A 25 14.56 7.65 4.15
CA ASN A 25 15.62 6.63 4.25
C ASN A 25 16.00 6.22 5.68
N LYS A 26 15.13 6.45 6.67
CA LYS A 26 15.43 6.16 8.07
C LYS A 26 14.23 5.68 8.88
N THR A 27 13.08 6.31 8.69
CA THR A 27 11.91 6.16 9.56
C THR A 27 10.98 5.10 9.01
N PHE A 28 10.77 4.06 9.80
CA PHE A 28 9.74 3.06 9.58
C PHE A 28 8.65 3.21 10.64
N TRP A 29 7.49 2.63 10.40
CA TRP A 29 6.35 2.65 11.32
C TRP A 29 5.94 4.07 11.69
N LYS A 30 5.87 4.95 10.69
CA LYS A 30 5.48 6.34 10.92
C LYS A 30 4.04 6.35 11.44
N SER A 31 3.76 7.12 12.49
CA SER A 31 2.47 7.05 13.20
C SER A 31 1.24 7.36 12.33
N ASP A 32 1.44 8.04 11.22
CA ASP A 32 0.40 8.37 10.23
C ASP A 32 0.40 7.43 9.02
N SER A 33 1.22 6.37 9.01
CA SER A 33 1.22 5.33 7.99
C SER A 33 0.06 4.36 8.13
N LEU A 34 -0.33 3.77 7.01
CA LEU A 34 -1.26 2.66 6.95
C LEU A 34 -0.50 1.35 6.68
N LEU A 35 -0.88 0.25 7.32
CA LEU A 35 -0.16 -1.02 7.23
C LEU A 35 -1.04 -2.13 6.64
N LEU A 36 -0.49 -2.85 5.66
CA LEU A 36 -1.10 -4.05 5.08
C LEU A 36 -0.27 -5.27 5.46
N ASP A 37 -0.90 -6.23 6.12
CA ASP A 37 -0.24 -7.48 6.51
C ASP A 37 0.16 -8.31 5.28
N PHE A 38 1.34 -8.93 5.30
CA PHE A 38 1.82 -9.74 4.18
C PHE A 38 0.95 -10.97 3.91
N ASP A 39 0.33 -11.55 4.93
CA ASP A 39 -0.58 -12.68 4.73
C ASP A 39 -1.80 -12.23 3.94
N ILE A 40 -2.36 -11.05 4.25
CA ILE A 40 -3.47 -10.45 3.50
C ILE A 40 -3.02 -10.08 2.07
N TYR A 41 -1.82 -9.53 1.92
CA TYR A 41 -1.24 -9.24 0.62
C TYR A 41 -1.14 -10.49 -0.27
N ALA A 42 -0.73 -11.61 0.30
CA ALA A 42 -0.62 -12.88 -0.40
C ALA A 42 -2.00 -13.51 -0.69
N ASP A 43 -2.88 -13.58 0.31
CA ASP A 43 -4.19 -14.25 0.21
C ASP A 43 -5.11 -13.61 -0.85
N PHE A 44 -4.96 -12.31 -1.09
CA PHE A 44 -5.76 -11.57 -2.06
C PHE A 44 -5.05 -11.33 -3.40
N ASP A 45 -3.90 -11.99 -3.63
CA ASP A 45 -3.08 -11.89 -4.84
C ASP A 45 -2.63 -10.45 -5.18
N LEU A 46 -2.49 -9.58 -4.17
CA LEU A 46 -2.27 -8.14 -4.40
C LEU A 46 -0.97 -7.85 -5.17
N TYR A 47 0.02 -8.74 -5.12
CA TYR A 47 1.22 -8.65 -5.94
C TYR A 47 0.94 -8.47 -7.44
N LYS A 48 -0.14 -9.05 -7.97
CA LYS A 48 -0.50 -8.88 -9.38
C LYS A 48 -0.88 -7.43 -9.69
N ALA A 49 -1.68 -6.80 -8.83
CA ALA A 49 -2.13 -5.43 -9.01
C ALA A 49 -0.96 -4.43 -8.88
N PHE A 50 -0.10 -4.59 -7.86
CA PHE A 50 1.06 -3.72 -7.69
C PHE A 50 2.08 -3.90 -8.81
N ALA A 51 2.40 -5.14 -9.21
CA ALA A 51 3.36 -5.39 -10.30
C ALA A 51 2.86 -4.92 -11.68
N ALA A 52 1.54 -4.86 -11.89
CA ALA A 52 0.96 -4.33 -13.12
C ALA A 52 1.13 -2.81 -13.25
N ALA A 53 1.15 -2.09 -12.12
CA ALA A 53 1.16 -0.62 -12.10
C ALA A 53 2.53 0.00 -11.77
N ILE A 54 3.37 -0.70 -11.00
CA ILE A 54 4.62 -0.18 -10.47
C ILE A 54 5.80 -0.93 -11.12
N PRO A 55 6.59 -0.27 -11.98
CA PRO A 55 7.71 -0.91 -12.66
C PRO A 55 8.73 -1.50 -11.68
N GLY A 56 9.02 -2.79 -11.84
CA GLY A 56 10.00 -3.49 -11.01
C GLY A 56 9.58 -3.68 -9.56
N PHE A 57 8.28 -3.62 -9.26
CA PHE A 57 7.76 -3.80 -7.90
C PHE A 57 8.30 -5.08 -7.25
N ASP A 58 8.89 -4.88 -6.07
CA ASP A 58 9.37 -5.92 -5.17
C ASP A 58 8.71 -5.65 -3.81
N PRO A 59 7.91 -6.56 -3.26
CA PRO A 59 7.23 -6.31 -2.00
C PRO A 59 8.19 -6.16 -0.80
N HIS A 60 9.49 -6.45 -0.95
CA HIS A 60 10.52 -6.20 0.07
C HIS A 60 11.35 -4.93 -0.19
N GLY A 61 10.98 -4.14 -1.20
CA GLY A 61 11.69 -2.92 -1.59
C GLY A 61 11.01 -1.62 -1.11
N VAL A 62 11.43 -0.53 -1.74
CA VAL A 62 10.97 0.84 -1.49
C VAL A 62 10.46 1.42 -2.80
N PHE A 63 9.17 1.77 -2.86
CA PHE A 63 8.54 2.23 -4.09
C PHE A 63 7.74 3.49 -3.86
N GLU A 64 8.16 4.58 -4.50
CA GLU A 64 7.35 5.80 -4.60
C GLU A 64 6.19 5.56 -5.58
N VAL A 65 4.96 5.85 -5.12
CA VAL A 65 3.73 5.62 -5.86
C VAL A 65 3.02 6.95 -6.04
N ASN A 66 2.83 7.34 -7.30
CA ASN A 66 2.06 8.51 -7.68
C ASN A 66 0.59 8.17 -7.96
N ARG A 67 -0.23 9.19 -8.21
CA ARG A 67 -1.66 9.06 -8.51
C ARG A 67 -1.95 8.09 -9.66
N SER A 68 -1.27 8.23 -10.79
CA SER A 68 -1.54 7.39 -11.97
C SER A 68 -1.22 5.92 -11.73
N GLN A 69 -0.15 5.64 -10.98
CA GLN A 69 0.18 4.28 -10.58
C GLN A 69 -0.88 3.73 -9.63
N TRP A 70 -1.29 4.49 -8.61
CA TRP A 70 -2.34 4.06 -7.69
C TRP A 70 -3.68 3.78 -8.39
N GLU A 71 -4.11 4.66 -9.28
CA GLU A 71 -5.32 4.46 -10.10
C GLU A 71 -5.22 3.19 -10.95
N THR A 72 -4.03 2.88 -11.47
CA THR A 72 -3.78 1.63 -12.22
C THR A 72 -3.84 0.40 -11.32
N VAL A 73 -3.33 0.48 -10.07
CA VAL A 73 -3.47 -0.60 -9.08
C VAL A 73 -4.95 -0.88 -8.81
N LEU A 74 -5.74 0.16 -8.57
CA LEU A 74 -7.17 0.04 -8.30
C LEU A 74 -7.94 -0.53 -9.50
N ASP A 75 -7.69 0.00 -10.71
CA ASP A 75 -8.31 -0.49 -11.95
C ASP A 75 -7.98 -1.99 -12.17
N TYR A 76 -6.73 -2.40 -11.97
CA TYR A 76 -6.35 -3.80 -12.09
C TYR A 76 -7.04 -4.65 -11.03
N ALA A 77 -7.04 -4.22 -9.77
CA ALA A 77 -7.69 -4.92 -8.66
C ALA A 77 -9.20 -5.11 -8.85
N SER A 78 -9.90 -4.13 -9.45
CA SER A 78 -11.34 -4.22 -9.76
C SER A 78 -11.69 -5.31 -10.78
N LYS A 79 -10.69 -5.77 -11.55
CA LYS A 79 -10.84 -6.82 -12.56
C LYS A 79 -10.44 -8.21 -12.03
N MET A 80 -9.97 -8.29 -10.79
CA MET A 80 -9.55 -9.53 -10.15
C MET A 80 -10.72 -10.17 -9.40
N ASP A 81 -10.90 -11.49 -9.55
CA ASP A 81 -11.89 -12.28 -8.81
C ASP A 81 -11.38 -12.73 -7.43
N THR A 82 -10.46 -11.97 -6.82
CA THR A 82 -9.79 -12.33 -5.56
C THR A 82 -10.27 -11.50 -4.37
N GLY A 83 -11.08 -10.46 -4.62
CA GLY A 83 -11.47 -9.49 -3.60
C GLY A 83 -10.42 -8.41 -3.33
N ALA A 84 -9.37 -8.32 -4.17
CA ALA A 84 -8.33 -7.29 -4.10
C ALA A 84 -8.89 -5.86 -4.01
N GLU A 85 -9.95 -5.56 -4.77
CA GLU A 85 -10.65 -4.27 -4.73
C GLU A 85 -11.16 -3.93 -3.32
N MET A 86 -11.76 -4.90 -2.63
CA MET A 86 -12.29 -4.67 -1.27
C MET A 86 -11.18 -4.39 -0.26
N VAL A 87 -10.01 -5.00 -0.44
CA VAL A 87 -8.85 -4.74 0.43
C VAL A 87 -8.38 -3.31 0.22
N LEU A 88 -8.10 -2.94 -1.03
CA LEU A 88 -7.53 -1.63 -1.36
C LEU A 88 -8.52 -0.48 -1.13
N ALA A 89 -9.82 -0.73 -1.17
CA ALA A 89 -10.86 0.25 -0.84
C ALA A 89 -10.67 0.89 0.55
N GLU A 90 -10.13 0.14 1.53
CA GLU A 90 -9.87 0.67 2.88
C GLU A 90 -8.74 1.71 2.90
N ALA A 91 -7.83 1.67 1.93
CA ALA A 91 -6.71 2.61 1.82
C ALA A 91 -7.04 3.86 0.98
N VAL A 92 -8.13 3.86 0.21
CA VAL A 92 -8.42 4.92 -0.79
C VAL A 92 -8.46 6.30 -0.16
N GLU A 93 -9.20 6.49 0.94
CA GLU A 93 -9.30 7.80 1.61
C GLU A 93 -7.92 8.30 2.06
N TRP A 94 -7.14 7.45 2.73
CA TRP A 94 -5.80 7.78 3.20
C TRP A 94 -4.84 8.11 2.05
N VAL A 95 -4.90 7.34 0.96
CA VAL A 95 -4.04 7.57 -0.22
C VAL A 95 -4.43 8.86 -0.92
N GLU A 96 -5.72 9.16 -1.09
CA GLU A 96 -6.18 10.41 -1.71
C GLU A 96 -5.76 11.65 -0.90
N GLU A 97 -5.89 11.60 0.42
CA GLU A 97 -5.40 12.67 1.29
C GLU A 97 -3.88 12.85 1.20
N THR A 98 -3.13 11.75 1.17
CA THR A 98 -1.67 11.77 1.04
C THR A 98 -1.23 12.30 -0.31
N LEU A 99 -1.81 11.82 -1.41
CA LEU A 99 -1.53 12.30 -2.76
C LEU A 99 -1.85 13.79 -2.91
N LYS A 100 -2.90 14.29 -2.25
CA LYS A 100 -3.24 15.72 -2.26
C LYS A 100 -2.19 16.58 -1.54
N GLN A 101 -1.61 16.07 -0.45
CA GLN A 101 -0.65 16.81 0.38
C GLN A 101 0.79 16.71 -0.14
N GLU A 102 1.19 15.51 -0.57
CA GLU A 102 2.59 15.16 -0.85
C GLU A 102 2.84 14.85 -2.33
N GLY A 103 1.78 14.65 -3.13
CA GLY A 103 1.87 14.24 -4.54
C GLY A 103 2.21 12.75 -4.76
N MET A 104 2.66 12.06 -3.72
CA MET A 104 3.02 10.63 -3.72
C MET A 104 2.87 10.03 -2.32
N PHE A 105 2.94 8.71 -2.24
CA PHE A 105 3.26 7.97 -1.02
C PHE A 105 4.36 6.96 -1.32
N THR A 106 4.97 6.38 -0.29
CA THR A 106 5.99 5.34 -0.48
C THR A 106 5.49 4.02 0.10
N ILE A 107 5.59 2.93 -0.64
CA ILE A 107 5.39 1.58 -0.12
C ILE A 107 6.73 1.05 0.36
N LEU A 108 6.80 0.62 1.62
CA LEU A 108 7.97 0.01 2.24
C LEU A 108 7.63 -1.43 2.63
N GLY A 109 8.40 -2.40 2.16
CA GLY A 109 8.35 -3.77 2.65
C GLY A 109 9.17 -3.94 3.92
N ILE A 110 8.56 -4.35 5.03
CA ILE A 110 9.19 -4.46 6.36
C ILE A 110 8.85 -5.80 7.00
#